data_AF-A0AAD4BXR4-F1
#
_entry.id   AF-A0AAD4BXR4-F1
#
_cell.length_a   1.000
_cell.length_b   1.000
_cell.length_c   1.000
_cell.angle_alpha   90.00
_cell.angle_beta   90.00
_cell.angle_gamma   90.00
#
_symmetry.space_group_name_H-M   'P 1'
#
loop_
_entity.id
_entity.type
_entity.pdbx_description
1 polymer ?
#
loop_
_entity_poly.entity_id
_entity_poly.type
_entity_poly.pdbx_seq_one_letter_code
_entity_poly.pdbx_strand_id
1 'polypeptide(L)'
;MWLSYECILRYIRATKHDVSESIKRLEDTLQWRREFGLYTLVTAEHVEPEAVTGKEFLFGYDTRGRPALYMWPSRQNTEESPRQIHFVFWIMERAIELMGPGVETIVLMIDYADKAKHPSFSTARQVLHILQTHYPERLGAAIIAHLPWLLSAFYKLINPFIDPVTRAKMVFNPVPDDRGLWRSAEARDQGQDDAKLFEPDQLVSESWLGAAPFTYAHEPYWPALLAMSETRRKDMTRVWRELGGVVGIKEWDVKVGVRDGLADPATDVAGQAL
;
A
#
# COMPACT_ATOMS: atom_id res chain seq x y z
N MET A 1 -13.50 8.91 -8.98
CA MET A 1 -12.29 9.61 -9.47
C MET A 1 -11.14 8.60 -9.54
N TRP A 2 -10.75 8.13 -10.73
CA TRP A 2 -9.59 7.22 -10.90
C TRP A 2 -8.63 7.73 -11.98
N LEU A 3 -9.17 8.24 -13.09
CA LEU A 3 -8.41 8.80 -14.22
C LEU A 3 -7.93 10.25 -13.92
N SER A 4 -7.13 10.42 -12.87
CA SER A 4 -6.51 11.68 -12.47
C SER A 4 -5.31 12.03 -13.34
N TYR A 5 -4.81 13.28 -13.22
CA TYR A 5 -3.56 13.71 -13.85
C TYR A 5 -2.38 12.79 -13.49
N GLU A 6 -2.19 12.51 -12.20
CA GLU A 6 -1.12 11.67 -11.67
C GLU A 6 -1.29 10.21 -12.09
N CYS A 7 -2.54 9.71 -12.20
CA CYS A 7 -2.81 8.40 -12.78
C CYS A 7 -2.27 8.32 -14.20
N ILE A 8 -2.62 9.28 -15.06
CA ILE A 8 -2.13 9.33 -16.44
C ILE A 8 -0.59 9.37 -16.47
N LEU A 9 0.03 10.19 -15.62
CA LEU A 9 1.48 10.27 -15.53
C LEU A 9 2.15 8.96 -15.08
N ARG A 10 1.55 8.19 -14.16
CA ARG A 10 2.07 6.87 -13.76
C ARG A 10 2.13 5.92 -14.95
N TYR A 11 1.10 5.90 -15.80
CA TYR A 11 1.10 5.07 -17.00
C TYR A 11 2.13 5.55 -18.03
N ILE A 12 2.25 6.86 -18.27
CA ILE A 12 3.26 7.43 -19.16
C ILE A 12 4.68 7.07 -18.70
N ARG A 13 4.98 7.14 -17.39
CA ARG A 13 6.28 6.74 -16.85
C ARG A 13 6.52 5.24 -17.05
N ALA A 14 5.53 4.40 -16.76
CA ALA A 14 5.64 2.95 -16.88
C ALA A 14 5.84 2.43 -18.31
N THR A 15 5.42 3.20 -19.32
CA THR A 15 5.59 2.91 -20.74
C THR A 15 6.76 3.67 -21.37
N LYS A 16 7.59 4.34 -20.55
CA LYS A 16 8.74 5.13 -21.01
C LYS A 16 8.34 6.20 -22.04
N HIS A 17 7.20 6.85 -21.80
CA HIS A 17 6.63 7.91 -22.62
C HIS A 17 6.13 7.48 -24.01
N ASP A 18 5.92 6.18 -24.25
CA ASP A 18 5.19 5.71 -25.43
C ASP A 18 3.70 6.03 -25.26
N VAL A 19 3.19 6.98 -26.04
CA VAL A 19 1.81 7.47 -25.93
C VAL A 19 0.80 6.38 -26.27
N SER A 20 1.02 5.63 -27.35
CA SER A 20 0.09 4.60 -27.82
C SER A 20 -0.02 3.47 -26.80
N GLU A 21 1.11 3.02 -26.27
CA GLU A 21 1.14 2.00 -25.22
C GLU A 21 0.55 2.52 -23.91
N SER A 22 0.76 3.80 -23.56
CA SER A 22 0.14 4.42 -22.38
C SER A 22 -1.37 4.38 -22.43
N ILE A 23 -1.96 4.76 -23.58
CA ILE A 23 -3.41 4.74 -23.81
C ILE A 23 -3.92 3.31 -23.67
N LYS A 24 -3.30 2.36 -24.38
CA LYS A 24 -3.70 0.95 -24.33
C LYS A 24 -3.68 0.40 -22.91
N ARG A 25 -2.59 0.61 -22.16
CA ARG A 25 -2.48 0.10 -20.78
C ARG A 25 -3.49 0.75 -19.81
N LEU A 26 -3.83 2.02 -20.02
CA LEU A 26 -4.89 2.70 -19.28
C LEU A 26 -6.26 2.04 -19.56
N GLU A 27 -6.57 1.81 -20.84
CA GLU A 27 -7.82 1.16 -21.27
C GLU A 27 -7.93 -0.28 -20.75
N ASP A 28 -6.87 -1.07 -20.90
CA ASP A 28 -6.78 -2.44 -20.37
C ASP A 28 -6.99 -2.47 -18.86
N THR A 29 -6.47 -1.46 -18.14
CA THR A 29 -6.71 -1.37 -16.69
C THR A 29 -8.14 -0.95 -16.37
N LEU A 30 -8.75 -0.03 -17.11
CA LEU A 30 -10.16 0.33 -16.91
C LEU A 30 -11.08 -0.88 -17.10
N GLN A 31 -10.80 -1.71 -18.11
CA GLN A 31 -11.50 -2.97 -18.35
C GLN A 31 -11.25 -3.94 -17.19
N TRP A 32 -9.98 -4.20 -16.85
CA TRP A 32 -9.61 -5.10 -15.77
C TRP A 32 -10.27 -4.72 -14.43
N ARG A 33 -10.29 -3.42 -14.07
CA ARG A 33 -10.92 -2.98 -12.81
C ARG A 33 -12.40 -3.37 -12.73
N ARG A 34 -13.11 -3.44 -13.87
CA ARG A 34 -14.50 -3.89 -13.96
C ARG A 34 -14.61 -5.41 -13.88
N GLU A 35 -13.78 -6.12 -14.64
CA GLU A 35 -13.79 -7.59 -14.71
C GLU A 35 -13.32 -8.26 -13.41
N PHE A 36 -12.29 -7.69 -12.77
CA PHE A 36 -11.83 -8.10 -11.44
C PHE A 36 -12.88 -7.87 -10.36
N GLY A 37 -13.87 -7.02 -10.62
CA GLY A 37 -14.99 -6.77 -9.72
C GLY A 37 -14.66 -5.79 -8.60
N LEU A 38 -13.73 -4.85 -8.78
CA LEU A 38 -13.42 -3.82 -7.77
C LEU A 38 -14.62 -2.93 -7.40
N TYR A 39 -15.65 -2.92 -8.24
CA TYR A 39 -16.88 -2.14 -8.04
C TYR A 39 -18.11 -3.00 -7.70
N THR A 40 -17.95 -4.32 -7.61
CA THR A 40 -19.07 -5.27 -7.46
C THR A 40 -18.74 -6.43 -6.52
N LEU A 41 -17.85 -7.34 -6.93
CA LEU A 41 -17.54 -8.58 -6.20
C LEU A 41 -16.60 -8.35 -5.02
N VAL A 42 -15.60 -7.49 -5.19
CA VAL A 42 -14.51 -7.30 -4.23
C VAL A 42 -14.95 -6.27 -3.19
N THR A 43 -15.89 -6.67 -2.33
CA THR A 43 -16.42 -5.87 -1.21
C THR A 43 -15.69 -6.16 0.10
N ALA A 44 -15.94 -5.35 1.13
CA ALA A 44 -15.39 -5.57 2.46
C ALA A 44 -15.83 -6.92 3.04
N GLU A 45 -17.11 -7.24 2.93
CA GLU A 45 -17.72 -8.49 3.43
C GLU A 45 -17.14 -9.72 2.72
N HIS A 46 -16.87 -9.61 1.41
CA HIS A 46 -16.27 -10.70 0.63
C HIS A 46 -14.86 -11.04 1.13
N VAL A 47 -14.04 -10.03 1.43
CA VAL A 47 -12.62 -10.22 1.77
C VAL A 47 -12.34 -10.29 3.28
N GLU A 48 -13.27 -9.88 4.14
CA GLU A 48 -13.12 -9.88 5.60
C GLU A 48 -12.61 -11.20 6.20
N PRO A 49 -13.03 -12.40 5.72
CA PRO A 49 -12.48 -13.66 6.21
C PRO A 49 -10.95 -13.78 6.08
N GLU A 50 -10.36 -13.10 5.10
CA GLU A 50 -8.91 -13.05 4.89
C GLU A 50 -8.21 -12.11 5.88
N ALA A 51 -8.93 -11.12 6.43
CA ALA A 51 -8.39 -10.09 7.30
C ALA A 51 -8.34 -10.50 8.78
N VAL A 52 -9.14 -11.49 9.21
CA VAL A 52 -9.39 -11.83 10.63
C VAL A 52 -8.12 -11.97 11.50
N THR A 53 -7.03 -12.50 10.94
CA THR A 53 -5.78 -12.70 11.70
C THR A 53 -4.78 -11.57 11.57
N GLY A 54 -5.08 -10.51 10.82
CA GLY A 54 -4.15 -9.43 10.56
C GLY A 54 -2.94 -9.87 9.74
N LYS A 55 -3.11 -10.82 8.81
CA LYS A 55 -2.04 -11.20 7.89
C LYS A 55 -1.68 -10.08 6.92
N GLU A 56 -2.63 -9.19 6.64
CA GLU A 56 -2.39 -7.93 5.93
C GLU A 56 -3.21 -6.83 6.61
N PHE A 57 -2.58 -5.69 6.92
CA PHE A 57 -3.23 -4.54 7.55
C PHE A 57 -2.47 -3.24 7.25
N LEU A 58 -3.12 -2.11 7.45
CA LEU A 58 -2.56 -0.78 7.29
C LEU A 58 -2.30 -0.17 8.66
N PHE A 59 -1.13 0.42 8.85
CA PHE A 59 -0.83 1.18 10.06
C PHE A 59 0.27 2.21 9.80
N GLY A 60 0.06 3.44 10.23
CA GLY A 60 1.07 4.49 10.15
C GLY A 60 1.54 4.85 8.73
N TYR A 61 2.51 5.77 8.70
CA TYR A 61 3.10 6.30 7.48
C TYR A 61 4.63 6.35 7.62
N ASP A 62 5.33 6.10 6.54
CA ASP A 62 6.78 6.25 6.52
C ASP A 62 7.20 7.73 6.53
N THR A 63 8.50 8.02 6.65
CA THR A 63 9.05 9.39 6.66
C THR A 63 8.76 10.19 5.37
N ARG A 64 8.21 9.54 4.33
CA ARG A 64 7.76 10.17 3.06
C ARG A 64 6.24 10.22 2.94
N GLY A 65 5.51 9.97 4.02
CA GLY A 65 4.05 10.03 4.07
C GLY A 65 3.35 8.89 3.35
N ARG A 66 4.06 7.79 3.04
CA ARG A 66 3.50 6.63 2.33
C ARG A 66 2.76 5.75 3.33
N PRO A 67 1.48 5.39 3.07
CA PRO A 67 0.77 4.44 3.91
C PRO A 67 1.52 3.11 3.96
N ALA A 68 1.68 2.55 5.16
CA ALA A 68 2.35 1.26 5.33
C ALA A 68 1.36 0.10 5.30
N LEU A 69 1.57 -0.81 4.36
CA LEU A 69 0.86 -2.08 4.25
C LEU A 69 1.74 -3.18 4.85
N TYR A 70 1.36 -3.61 6.04
CA TYR A 70 1.98 -4.74 6.72
C TYR A 70 1.48 -6.05 6.15
N MET A 71 2.41 -6.98 5.97
CA MET A 71 2.17 -8.32 5.46
C MET A 71 2.92 -9.32 6.35
N TRP A 72 2.15 -10.18 7.03
CA TRP A 72 2.61 -11.26 7.89
C TRP A 72 2.17 -12.62 7.33
N PRO A 73 2.95 -13.21 6.41
CA PRO A 73 2.64 -14.52 5.84
C PRO A 73 2.49 -15.65 6.89
N SER A 74 3.10 -15.49 8.07
CA SER A 74 2.97 -16.41 9.20
C SER A 74 1.57 -16.46 9.82
N ARG A 75 0.75 -15.43 9.56
CA ARG A 75 -0.64 -15.31 10.04
C ARG A 75 -1.67 -15.80 9.03
N GLN A 76 -1.24 -16.48 7.97
CA GLN A 76 -2.14 -17.02 6.95
C GLN A 76 -3.17 -17.99 7.55
N ASN A 77 -4.44 -17.60 7.46
CA ASN A 77 -5.57 -18.20 8.14
C ASN A 77 -6.55 -18.95 7.23
N THR A 78 -6.39 -18.84 5.91
CA THR A 78 -7.28 -19.45 4.93
C THR A 78 -6.51 -20.37 3.99
N GLU A 79 -7.24 -21.30 3.38
CA GLU A 79 -6.76 -22.07 2.23
C GLU A 79 -6.68 -21.18 0.99
N GLU A 80 -5.76 -21.54 0.09
CA GLU A 80 -5.52 -20.79 -1.14
C GLU A 80 -6.78 -20.70 -1.99
N SER A 81 -7.17 -19.46 -2.36
CA SER A 81 -8.36 -19.20 -3.16
C SER A 81 -8.24 -17.84 -3.85
N PRO A 82 -9.06 -17.56 -4.90
CA PRO A 82 -9.08 -16.25 -5.55
C PRO A 82 -9.36 -15.09 -4.58
N ARG A 83 -10.05 -15.36 -3.46
CA ARG A 83 -10.34 -14.35 -2.43
C ARG A 83 -9.06 -13.79 -1.77
N GLN A 84 -7.99 -14.57 -1.66
CA GLN A 84 -6.71 -14.05 -1.16
C GLN A 84 -6.17 -12.95 -2.08
N ILE A 85 -6.24 -13.15 -3.39
CA ILE A 85 -5.83 -12.15 -4.39
C ILE A 85 -6.77 -10.93 -4.32
N HIS A 86 -8.08 -11.16 -4.17
CA HIS A 86 -9.03 -10.07 -3.97
C HIS A 86 -8.69 -9.25 -2.73
N PHE A 87 -8.33 -9.89 -1.61
CA PHE A 87 -7.96 -9.20 -0.38
C PHE A 87 -6.72 -8.33 -0.54
N VAL A 88 -5.64 -8.84 -1.16
CA VAL A 88 -4.41 -8.08 -1.44
C VAL A 88 -4.73 -6.78 -2.19
N PHE A 89 -5.51 -6.86 -3.26
CA PHE A 89 -5.84 -5.67 -4.06
C PHE A 89 -6.91 -4.80 -3.40
N TRP A 90 -7.82 -5.38 -2.62
CA TRP A 90 -8.79 -4.62 -1.84
C TRP A 90 -8.10 -3.75 -0.79
N ILE A 91 -7.17 -4.31 -0.01
CA ILE A 91 -6.48 -3.56 1.05
C ILE A 91 -5.51 -2.53 0.45
N MET A 92 -4.91 -2.84 -0.69
CA MET A 92 -4.08 -1.87 -1.40
C MET A 92 -4.89 -0.68 -1.94
N GLU A 93 -6.14 -0.87 -2.39
CA GLU A 93 -7.03 0.24 -2.74
C GLU A 93 -7.38 1.10 -1.52
N ARG A 94 -7.53 0.51 -0.32
CA ARG A 94 -7.67 1.28 0.93
C ARG A 94 -6.41 2.11 1.22
N ALA A 95 -5.22 1.54 1.02
CA ALA A 95 -3.97 2.28 1.18
C ALA A 95 -3.90 3.48 0.22
N ILE A 96 -4.31 3.31 -1.04
CA ILE A 96 -4.36 4.39 -2.04
C ILE A 96 -5.33 5.50 -1.62
N GLU A 97 -6.48 5.15 -1.04
CA GLU A 97 -7.44 6.13 -0.53
C GLU A 97 -6.86 6.97 0.60
N LEU A 98 -6.08 6.36 1.49
CA LEU A 98 -5.47 7.00 2.65
C LEU A 98 -4.21 7.83 2.34
N MET A 99 -3.80 7.93 1.08
CA MET A 99 -2.66 8.77 0.69
C MET A 99 -2.93 10.27 0.92
N GLY A 100 -1.95 10.96 1.48
CA GLY A 100 -1.91 12.42 1.58
C GLY A 100 -1.66 13.12 0.23
N PRO A 101 -1.81 14.46 0.16
CA PRO A 101 -1.44 15.23 -1.01
C PRO A 101 0.02 14.98 -1.42
N GLY A 102 0.27 14.77 -2.72
CA GLY A 102 1.60 14.50 -3.26
C GLY A 102 2.11 13.07 -3.05
N VAL A 103 1.39 12.24 -2.30
CA VAL A 103 1.73 10.83 -2.11
C VAL A 103 1.01 9.97 -3.15
N GLU A 104 1.79 9.22 -3.93
CA GLU A 104 1.30 8.33 -4.99
C GLU A 104 1.66 6.85 -4.75
N THR A 105 2.48 6.56 -3.73
CA THR A 105 3.08 5.24 -3.51
C THR A 105 2.83 4.72 -2.10
N ILE A 106 2.83 3.40 -1.96
CA ILE A 106 2.76 2.69 -0.67
C ILE A 106 4.13 2.20 -0.25
N VAL A 107 4.28 1.88 1.03
CA VAL A 107 5.39 1.07 1.53
C VAL A 107 4.87 -0.29 2.00
N LEU A 108 5.53 -1.35 1.54
CA LEU A 108 5.25 -2.71 1.99
C LEU A 108 6.14 -3.04 3.17
N MET A 109 5.54 -3.55 4.24
CA MET A 109 6.20 -3.98 5.47
C MET A 109 6.03 -5.49 5.60
N ILE A 110 7.01 -6.26 5.13
CA ILE A 110 6.92 -7.72 5.03
C ILE A 110 7.78 -8.35 6.11
N ASP A 111 7.20 -9.20 6.95
CA ASP A 111 7.94 -9.91 7.98
C ASP A 111 7.86 -11.43 7.74
N TYR A 112 9.03 -12.01 7.46
CA TYR A 112 9.22 -13.39 7.00
C TYR A 112 9.60 -14.37 8.11
N ALA A 113 9.31 -14.07 9.39
CA ALA A 113 9.59 -14.95 10.51
C ALA A 113 9.22 -16.44 10.25
N ASP A 114 9.91 -17.36 10.95
CA ASP A 114 10.11 -18.80 10.66
C ASP A 114 8.87 -19.71 10.41
N LYS A 115 7.64 -19.17 10.42
CA LYS A 115 6.38 -19.90 10.16
C LYS A 115 5.57 -19.36 8.98
N ALA A 116 6.20 -18.58 8.09
CA ALA A 116 5.56 -18.06 6.89
C ALA A 116 4.99 -19.16 6.00
N LYS A 117 3.69 -19.11 5.68
CA LYS A 117 3.14 -19.90 4.57
C LYS A 117 3.45 -19.20 3.26
N HIS A 118 4.00 -19.92 2.30
CA HIS A 118 4.30 -19.37 0.97
C HIS A 118 3.10 -19.56 0.04
N PRO A 119 2.73 -18.56 -0.77
CA PRO A 119 1.72 -18.74 -1.81
C PRO A 119 2.22 -19.74 -2.86
N SER A 120 1.30 -20.37 -3.60
CA SER A 120 1.69 -21.14 -4.77
C SER A 120 2.38 -20.24 -5.80
N PHE A 121 3.20 -20.85 -6.66
CA PHE A 121 3.84 -20.15 -7.77
C PHE A 121 2.81 -19.48 -8.70
N SER A 122 1.65 -20.12 -8.93
CA SER A 122 0.54 -19.56 -9.71
C SER A 122 -0.01 -18.27 -9.09
N THR A 123 -0.26 -18.27 -7.79
CA THR A 123 -0.78 -17.09 -7.08
C THR A 123 0.25 -15.96 -7.08
N ALA A 124 1.52 -16.27 -6.77
CA ALA A 124 2.60 -15.29 -6.84
C ALA A 124 2.72 -14.66 -8.24
N ARG A 125 2.66 -15.47 -9.31
CA ARG A 125 2.69 -14.99 -10.69
C ARG A 125 1.48 -14.11 -11.02
N GLN A 126 0.28 -14.47 -10.57
CA GLN A 126 -0.93 -13.69 -10.81
C GLN A 126 -0.89 -12.33 -10.10
N VAL A 127 -0.49 -12.31 -8.82
CA VAL A 127 -0.32 -11.07 -8.04
C VAL A 127 0.72 -10.15 -8.71
N LEU A 128 1.87 -10.71 -9.10
CA LEU A 128 2.91 -9.96 -9.79
C LEU A 128 2.41 -9.37 -11.11
N HIS A 129 1.69 -10.16 -11.91
CA HIS A 129 1.14 -9.71 -13.19
C HIS A 129 0.17 -8.54 -12.99
N ILE A 130 -0.72 -8.61 -12.00
CA ILE A 130 -1.65 -7.52 -11.69
C ILE A 130 -0.89 -6.27 -11.23
N LEU A 131 0.09 -6.41 -10.34
CA LEU A 131 0.91 -5.28 -9.86
C LEU A 131 1.64 -4.58 -11.01
N GLN A 132 2.31 -5.35 -11.87
CA GLN A 132 3.07 -4.81 -13.00
C GLN A 132 2.18 -4.16 -14.06
N THR A 133 0.98 -4.71 -14.29
CA THR A 133 0.08 -4.28 -15.37
C THR A 133 -0.83 -3.14 -14.94
N HIS A 134 -1.46 -3.26 -13.77
CA HIS A 134 -2.59 -2.43 -13.34
C HIS A 134 -2.28 -1.48 -12.18
N TYR A 135 -1.11 -1.63 -11.54
CA TYR A 135 -0.64 -0.73 -10.49
C TYR A 135 0.76 -0.17 -10.78
N PRO A 136 0.99 0.41 -11.98
CA PRO A 136 2.28 0.97 -12.34
C PRO A 136 2.69 2.06 -11.34
N GLU A 137 3.98 2.10 -11.01
CA GLU A 137 4.58 3.16 -10.20
C GLU A 137 3.93 3.33 -8.80
N ARG A 138 3.31 2.28 -8.23
CA ARG A 138 2.70 2.32 -6.88
C ARG A 138 3.62 1.86 -5.75
N LEU A 139 4.64 1.04 -6.04
CA LEU A 139 5.60 0.61 -5.02
C LEU A 139 6.60 1.73 -4.75
N GLY A 140 6.59 2.22 -3.51
CA GLY A 140 7.57 3.18 -3.04
C GLY A 140 8.79 2.50 -2.42
N ALA A 141 8.56 1.54 -1.51
CA ALA A 141 9.60 0.72 -0.90
C ALA A 141 9.00 -0.62 -0.46
N ALA A 142 9.82 -1.67 -0.46
CA ALA A 142 9.47 -2.97 0.12
C ALA A 142 10.49 -3.28 1.21
N ILE A 143 10.06 -3.14 2.46
CA ILE A 143 10.88 -3.36 3.63
C ILE A 143 10.60 -4.78 4.12
N ILE A 144 11.65 -5.58 4.21
CA ILE A 144 11.57 -7.03 4.42
C ILE A 144 12.39 -7.35 5.67
N ALA A 145 11.71 -7.66 6.77
CA ALA A 145 12.31 -8.02 8.05
C ALA A 145 12.31 -9.54 8.27
N HIS A 146 13.21 -9.97 9.15
CA HIS A 146 13.40 -11.38 9.55
C HIS A 146 13.51 -12.34 8.37
N LEU A 147 14.09 -11.88 7.25
CA LEU A 147 14.39 -12.76 6.15
C LEU A 147 15.58 -13.63 6.61
N PRO A 148 15.44 -14.97 6.68
CA PRO A 148 16.54 -15.85 7.09
C PRO A 148 17.77 -15.67 6.18
N TRP A 149 18.87 -16.35 6.50
CA TRP A 149 20.10 -16.41 5.67
C TRP A 149 19.89 -16.96 4.23
N LEU A 150 18.64 -17.26 3.87
CA LEU A 150 18.14 -17.62 2.54
C LEU A 150 17.88 -16.41 1.61
N LEU A 151 18.46 -15.23 1.87
CA LEU A 151 18.47 -14.10 0.93
C LEU A 151 18.80 -14.55 -0.51
N SER A 152 19.77 -15.45 -0.67
CA SER A 152 20.14 -16.01 -1.98
C SER A 152 19.01 -16.83 -2.63
N ALA A 153 18.19 -17.56 -1.87
CA ALA A 153 17.05 -18.30 -2.38
C ALA A 153 15.86 -17.38 -2.67
N PHE A 154 15.61 -16.39 -1.82
CA PHE A 154 14.61 -15.35 -2.05
C PHE A 154 14.93 -14.56 -3.34
N TYR A 155 16.18 -14.11 -3.49
CA TYR A 155 16.64 -13.49 -4.73
C TYR A 155 16.50 -14.44 -5.91
N LYS A 156 16.92 -15.71 -5.83
CA LYS A 156 16.72 -16.67 -6.95
C LYS A 156 15.24 -16.81 -7.36
N LEU A 157 14.32 -16.74 -6.40
CA LEU A 157 12.88 -16.86 -6.66
C LEU A 157 12.30 -15.64 -7.39
N ILE A 158 12.72 -14.43 -7.02
CA ILE A 158 12.12 -13.19 -7.53
C ILE A 158 12.96 -12.49 -8.60
N ASN A 159 14.27 -12.75 -8.68
CA ASN A 159 15.21 -12.04 -9.56
C ASN A 159 14.86 -12.12 -11.05
N PRO A 160 14.24 -13.19 -11.59
CA PRO A 160 13.74 -13.17 -12.97
C PRO A 160 12.69 -12.07 -13.24
N PHE A 161 12.09 -11.52 -12.19
CA PHE A 161 10.95 -10.62 -12.24
C PHE A 161 11.24 -9.22 -11.70
N ILE A 162 12.45 -8.97 -11.18
CA ILE A 162 12.83 -7.69 -10.55
C ILE A 162 13.77 -6.92 -11.47
N ASP A 163 13.25 -5.83 -12.04
CA ASP A 163 14.06 -4.85 -12.75
C ASP A 163 14.92 -4.02 -11.76
N PRO A 164 15.96 -3.31 -12.23
CA PRO A 164 16.84 -2.53 -11.37
C PRO A 164 16.14 -1.47 -10.50
N VAL A 165 15.06 -0.85 -10.99
CA VAL A 165 14.30 0.15 -10.23
C VAL A 165 13.56 -0.51 -9.08
N THR A 166 12.95 -1.68 -9.31
CA THR A 166 12.30 -2.46 -8.26
C THR A 166 13.32 -2.92 -7.21
N ARG A 167 14.51 -3.35 -7.62
CA ARG A 167 15.58 -3.75 -6.69
C ARG A 167 16.00 -2.61 -5.75
N ALA A 168 16.15 -1.39 -6.27
CA ALA A 168 16.52 -0.22 -5.48
C ALA A 168 15.48 0.17 -4.41
N LYS A 169 14.23 -0.29 -4.57
CA LYS A 169 13.13 -0.06 -3.61
C LYS A 169 13.11 -1.08 -2.48
N MET A 170 13.85 -2.19 -2.58
CA MET A 170 13.88 -3.23 -1.56
C MET A 170 14.85 -2.88 -0.44
N VAL A 171 14.41 -3.06 0.81
CA VAL A 171 15.22 -2.90 2.01
C VAL A 171 15.13 -4.22 2.78
N PHE A 172 16.27 -4.83 3.05
CA PHE A 172 16.35 -6.13 3.71
C PHE A 172 16.93 -5.98 5.10
N ASN A 173 16.28 -6.62 6.07
CA ASN A 173 16.68 -6.62 7.48
C ASN A 173 17.00 -5.20 7.98
N PRO A 174 16.02 -4.27 7.91
CA PRO A 174 16.19 -2.92 8.44
C PRO A 174 16.50 -2.96 9.94
N VAL A 175 17.11 -1.89 10.46
CA VAL A 175 17.58 -1.84 11.85
C VAL A 175 16.75 -0.81 12.61
N PRO A 176 16.02 -1.22 13.67
CA PRO A 176 15.33 -0.28 14.54
C PRO A 176 16.25 0.27 15.64
N ASP A 177 15.96 1.48 16.10
CA ASP A 177 16.44 2.06 17.36
C ASP A 177 15.33 2.91 18.03
N ASP A 178 15.67 3.61 19.11
CA ASP A 178 14.75 4.51 19.82
C ASP A 178 14.30 5.73 19.00
N ARG A 179 14.98 6.01 17.88
CA ARG A 179 14.69 7.14 16.99
C ARG A 179 13.91 6.71 15.77
N GLY A 180 13.84 5.42 15.42
CA GLY A 180 12.99 4.93 14.33
C GLY A 180 13.51 3.66 13.65
N LEU A 181 13.00 3.41 12.44
CA LEU A 181 13.47 2.31 11.59
C LEU A 181 14.43 2.82 10.52
N TRP A 182 15.58 2.18 10.36
CA TRP A 182 16.63 2.61 9.44
C TRP A 182 16.89 1.57 8.35
N ARG A 183 17.30 2.02 7.16
CA ARG A 183 17.64 1.15 6.03
C ARG A 183 18.77 0.15 6.35
N SER A 184 19.78 0.56 7.10
CA SER A 184 20.90 -0.28 7.53
C SER A 184 21.55 0.29 8.80
N ALA A 185 22.40 -0.53 9.46
CA ALA A 185 23.16 -0.09 10.62
C ALA A 185 24.12 1.05 10.27
N GLU A 186 24.80 0.97 9.12
CA GLU A 186 25.75 2.00 8.67
C GLU A 186 25.06 3.35 8.48
N ALA A 187 23.88 3.34 7.87
CA ALA A 187 23.12 4.57 7.62
C ALA A 187 22.61 5.20 8.92
N ARG A 188 22.17 4.38 9.88
CA ARG A 188 21.79 4.80 11.23
C ARG A 188 22.98 5.41 11.97
N ASP A 189 24.12 4.73 11.98
CA ASP A 189 25.31 5.13 12.75
C ASP A 189 25.92 6.42 12.19
N GLN A 190 25.74 6.68 10.90
CA GLN A 190 26.14 7.92 10.23
C GLN A 190 25.10 9.04 10.33
N GLY A 191 23.92 8.79 10.91
CA GLY A 191 22.85 9.77 11.02
C GLY A 191 22.34 10.28 9.67
N GLN A 192 22.25 9.39 8.67
CA GLN A 192 21.73 9.73 7.36
C GLN A 192 20.20 9.84 7.43
N ASP A 193 19.67 11.05 7.62
CA ASP A 193 18.24 11.29 7.79
C ASP A 193 17.39 10.74 6.61
N ASP A 194 17.92 10.75 5.39
CA ASP A 194 17.26 10.20 4.20
C ASP A 194 17.17 8.66 4.19
N ALA A 195 17.96 8.01 5.04
CA ALA A 195 17.92 6.58 5.27
C ALA A 195 17.00 6.16 6.42
N LYS A 196 16.43 7.11 7.16
CA LYS A 196 15.36 6.84 8.13
C LYS A 196 14.06 6.55 7.40
N LEU A 197 13.48 5.39 7.70
CA LEU A 197 12.28 4.87 7.03
C LEU A 197 11.01 5.23 7.79
N PHE A 198 11.00 5.11 9.12
CA PHE A 198 9.83 5.38 9.95
C PHE A 198 10.19 6.15 11.20
N GLU A 199 9.26 7.00 11.63
CA GLU A 199 9.20 7.51 13.00
C GLU A 199 8.70 6.41 13.96
N PRO A 200 9.15 6.37 15.23
CA PRO A 200 8.78 5.30 16.16
C PRO A 200 7.28 5.16 16.39
N ASP A 201 6.54 6.28 16.47
CA ASP A 201 5.10 6.32 16.69
C ASP A 201 4.28 5.94 15.45
N GLN A 202 4.91 5.91 14.27
CA GLN A 202 4.32 5.45 13.02
C GLN A 202 4.61 3.98 12.71
N LEU A 203 5.32 3.30 13.60
CA LEU A 203 5.76 1.92 13.43
C LEU A 203 5.15 1.01 14.49
N VAL A 204 4.65 -0.15 14.08
CA VAL A 204 4.09 -1.13 15.03
C VAL A 204 5.19 -1.66 15.96
N SER A 205 4.85 -1.89 17.22
CA SER A 205 5.77 -2.48 18.19
C SER A 205 6.06 -3.96 17.90
N GLU A 206 5.01 -4.73 17.58
CA GLU A 206 5.12 -6.16 17.28
C GLU A 206 5.98 -6.41 16.02
N SER A 207 7.01 -7.25 16.13
CA SER A 207 8.01 -7.56 15.10
C SER A 207 8.88 -6.41 14.58
N TRP A 208 8.43 -5.16 14.69
CA TRP A 208 9.13 -4.02 14.08
C TRP A 208 9.76 -3.06 15.09
N LEU A 209 9.55 -3.31 16.40
CA LEU A 209 10.15 -2.54 17.52
C LEU A 209 9.83 -1.04 17.47
N GLY A 210 8.68 -0.67 16.89
CA GLY A 210 8.16 0.69 16.98
C GLY A 210 7.59 1.03 18.37
N ALA A 211 7.30 2.32 18.58
CA ALA A 211 6.72 2.85 19.80
C ALA A 211 5.18 2.91 19.76
N ALA A 212 4.56 2.62 18.61
CA ALA A 212 3.10 2.64 18.52
C ALA A 212 2.47 1.52 19.37
N PRO A 213 1.49 1.84 20.22
CA PRO A 213 0.71 0.86 20.98
C PRO A 213 -0.32 0.15 20.10
N PHE A 214 0.08 -0.29 18.91
CA PHE A 214 -0.76 -1.01 17.98
C PHE A 214 -0.56 -2.51 18.12
N THR A 215 -1.66 -3.23 18.29
CA THR A 215 -1.72 -4.68 18.13
C THR A 215 -2.97 -4.98 17.32
N TYR A 216 -2.82 -5.79 16.28
CA TYR A 216 -3.95 -6.11 15.42
C TYR A 216 -5.03 -6.86 16.22
N ALA A 217 -6.19 -6.24 16.37
CA ALA A 217 -7.41 -6.86 16.88
C ALA A 217 -8.52 -6.60 15.86
N HIS A 218 -9.05 -7.67 15.26
CA HIS A 218 -9.94 -7.56 14.10
C HIS A 218 -11.20 -6.73 14.38
N GLU A 219 -11.88 -7.00 15.50
CA GLU A 219 -13.15 -6.35 15.86
C GLU A 219 -13.09 -4.82 15.91
N PRO A 220 -12.11 -4.18 16.59
CA PRO A 220 -11.97 -2.72 16.53
C PRO A 220 -11.30 -2.22 15.25
N TYR A 221 -10.35 -2.97 14.68
CA TYR A 221 -9.57 -2.51 13.53
C TYR A 221 -10.41 -2.42 12.25
N TRP A 222 -11.16 -3.48 11.95
CA TRP A 222 -11.80 -3.62 10.64
C TRP A 222 -12.87 -2.55 10.38
N PRO A 223 -13.82 -2.29 11.30
CA PRO A 223 -14.81 -1.22 11.11
C PRO A 223 -14.16 0.17 11.01
N ALA A 224 -13.08 0.41 11.76
CA ALA A 224 -12.38 1.68 11.74
C ALA A 224 -11.68 1.92 10.38
N LEU A 225 -10.98 0.91 9.84
CA LEU A 225 -10.41 0.99 8.49
C LEU A 225 -11.49 1.29 7.44
N LEU A 226 -12.64 0.62 7.52
CA LEU A 226 -13.76 0.85 6.61
C LEU A 226 -14.28 2.28 6.71
N ALA A 227 -14.53 2.77 7.93
CA ALA A 227 -15.02 4.12 8.18
C ALA A 227 -14.05 5.18 7.66
N MET A 228 -12.75 5.05 7.94
CA MET A 228 -11.71 5.96 7.45
C MET A 228 -11.68 6.00 5.92
N SER A 229 -11.65 4.82 5.30
CA SER A 229 -11.55 4.67 3.85
C SER A 229 -12.80 5.19 3.14
N GLU A 230 -13.99 4.90 3.67
CA GLU A 230 -15.25 5.40 3.14
C GLU A 230 -15.37 6.92 3.25
N THR A 231 -15.04 7.49 4.41
CA THR A 231 -15.03 8.95 4.63
C THR A 231 -14.10 9.62 3.63
N ARG A 232 -12.85 9.14 3.55
CA ARG A 232 -11.85 9.68 2.64
C ARG A 232 -12.29 9.63 1.17
N ARG A 233 -12.89 8.52 0.74
CA ARG A 233 -13.44 8.35 -0.62
C ARG A 233 -14.61 9.30 -0.90
N LYS A 234 -15.51 9.48 0.06
CA LYS A 234 -16.65 10.41 -0.05
C LYS A 234 -16.15 11.84 -0.19
N ASP A 235 -15.23 12.26 0.67
CA ASP A 235 -14.66 13.61 0.63
C ASP A 235 -13.91 13.89 -0.67
N MET A 236 -13.03 12.97 -1.10
CA MET A 236 -12.34 13.12 -2.38
C MET A 236 -13.32 13.17 -3.56
N THR A 237 -14.41 12.40 -3.52
CA THR A 237 -15.45 12.43 -4.57
C THR A 237 -16.22 13.75 -4.58
N ARG A 238 -16.53 14.29 -3.40
CA ARG A 238 -17.17 15.60 -3.24
C ARG A 238 -16.28 16.71 -3.82
N VAL A 239 -15.03 16.81 -3.37
CA VAL A 239 -14.09 17.83 -3.85
C VAL A 239 -13.83 17.68 -5.35
N TRP A 240 -13.69 16.46 -5.86
CA TRP A 240 -13.54 16.23 -7.30
C TRP A 240 -14.73 16.76 -8.12
N ARG A 241 -15.97 16.63 -7.61
CA ARG A 241 -17.17 17.20 -8.24
C ARG A 241 -17.18 18.73 -8.17
N GLU A 242 -16.78 19.31 -7.04
CA GLU A 242 -16.64 20.77 -6.88
C GLU A 242 -15.61 21.35 -7.85
N LEU A 243 -14.54 20.60 -8.15
CA LEU A 243 -13.53 20.93 -9.16
C LEU A 243 -13.99 20.64 -10.61
N GLY A 244 -15.27 20.33 -10.82
CA GLY A 244 -15.89 20.15 -12.14
C GLY A 244 -16.12 18.70 -12.55
N GLY A 245 -15.61 17.71 -11.82
CA GLY A 245 -15.96 16.30 -12.03
C GLY A 245 -15.50 15.74 -13.38
N VAL A 246 -14.36 16.21 -13.90
CA VAL A 246 -13.81 15.76 -15.19
C VAL A 246 -12.58 14.86 -15.03
N VAL A 247 -12.23 14.18 -16.13
CA VAL A 247 -10.97 13.43 -16.25
C VAL A 247 -9.78 14.37 -16.16
N GLY A 248 -8.69 13.90 -15.54
CA GLY A 248 -7.44 14.64 -15.50
C GLY A 248 -7.35 15.71 -14.40
N ILE A 249 -8.33 15.82 -13.51
CA ILE A 249 -8.19 16.61 -12.28
C ILE A 249 -7.03 16.04 -11.45
N LYS A 250 -6.20 16.92 -10.88
CA LYS A 250 -5.04 16.54 -10.08
C LYS A 250 -5.46 15.95 -8.74
N GLU A 251 -4.82 14.85 -8.37
CA GLU A 251 -4.93 14.27 -7.02
C GLU A 251 -4.48 15.27 -5.97
N TRP A 252 -3.46 16.09 -6.25
CA TRP A 252 -3.04 17.16 -5.34
C TRP A 252 -4.20 18.10 -4.98
N ASP A 253 -4.86 18.69 -5.98
CA ASP A 253 -5.92 19.67 -5.77
C ASP A 253 -7.09 19.06 -4.98
N VAL A 254 -7.45 17.80 -5.31
CA VAL A 254 -8.51 17.08 -4.59
C VAL A 254 -8.12 16.80 -3.14
N LYS A 255 -6.92 16.25 -2.90
CA LYS A 255 -6.48 15.87 -1.56
C LYS A 255 -6.20 17.09 -0.68
N VAL A 256 -5.72 18.20 -1.26
CA VAL A 256 -5.59 19.49 -0.57
C VAL A 256 -6.96 20.06 -0.23
N GLY A 257 -7.92 20.03 -1.15
CA GLY A 257 -9.30 20.47 -0.87
C GLY A 257 -9.98 19.67 0.23
N VAL A 258 -9.67 18.37 0.36
CA VAL A 258 -10.12 17.54 1.49
C VAL A 258 -9.43 17.96 2.79
N ARG A 259 -8.10 18.15 2.79
CA ARG A 259 -7.31 18.51 3.98
C ARG A 259 -7.66 19.90 4.51
N ASP A 260 -7.70 20.89 3.63
CA ASP A 260 -7.84 22.31 3.99
C ASP A 260 -9.29 22.70 4.30
N GLY A 261 -10.23 21.75 4.16
CA GLY A 261 -11.62 21.98 4.47
C GLY A 261 -12.18 23.13 3.65
N LEU A 262 -12.54 22.87 2.40
CA LEU A 262 -13.86 23.34 1.97
C LEU A 262 -14.86 22.69 2.95
N ALA A 263 -15.07 23.40 4.05
CA ALA A 263 -15.38 22.87 5.37
C ALA A 263 -16.82 22.35 5.44
N ASP A 264 -16.97 21.11 5.89
CA ASP A 264 -18.19 20.69 6.55
C ASP A 264 -17.95 20.85 8.06
N PRO A 265 -18.71 21.69 8.79
CA PRO A 265 -18.51 21.92 10.24
C PRO A 265 -18.73 20.69 11.14
N ALA A 266 -19.06 19.51 10.58
CA ALA A 266 -19.63 18.39 11.33
C ALA A 266 -18.69 17.21 11.65
N THR A 267 -17.44 17.17 11.16
CA THR A 267 -16.65 15.91 11.12
C THR A 267 -15.28 15.91 11.79
N ASP A 268 -14.90 16.94 12.56
CA ASP A 268 -13.55 17.09 13.13
C ASP A 268 -13.22 16.22 14.37
N VAL A 269 -13.68 14.97 14.45
CA VAL A 269 -13.46 14.14 15.66
C VAL A 269 -12.83 12.76 15.41
N ALA A 270 -12.67 12.30 14.17
CA ALA A 270 -12.25 10.91 13.91
C ALA A 270 -10.76 10.71 13.50
N GLY A 271 -9.97 11.78 13.36
CA GLY A 271 -8.67 11.72 12.67
C GLY A 271 -7.42 11.48 13.52
N GLN A 272 -7.52 11.37 14.85
CA GLN A 272 -6.34 11.41 15.74
C GLN A 272 -6.05 10.16 16.57
N ALA A 273 -6.75 9.04 16.37
CA ALA A 273 -6.42 7.83 17.12
C ALA A 273 -6.75 6.56 16.34
N LEU A 274 -5.72 6.03 15.65
CA LEU A 274 -5.42 4.59 15.58
C LEU A 274 -3.91 4.41 15.49
#